data_AF-A0A5J4Q076-F1
#
_entry.id   AF-A0A5J4Q076-F1
#
_cell.length_a   1.000
_cell.length_b   1.000
_cell.length_c   1.000
_cell.angle_alpha   90.00
_cell.angle_beta   90.00
_cell.angle_gamma   90.00
#
_symmetry.space_group_name_H-M   'P 1'
#
loop_
_entity.id
_entity.type
_entity.pdbx_description
1 polymer ?
#
loop_
_entity_poly.entity_id
_entity_poly.type
_entity_poly.pdbx_seq_one_letter_code
_entity_poly.pdbx_strand_id
1 'polypeptide(L)' 'MDCPRCGSINYRKAGFVNSRQRYECKECHYHYTVAKKS' A
#
# COMPACT_ATOMS: atom_id res chain seq x y z
N MET A 1 5.57 1.55 6.92
CA MET A 1 5.10 1.04 5.62
C MET A 1 5.07 2.19 4.64
N ASP A 2 6.24 2.49 4.13
CA ASP A 2 6.48 3.29 2.93
C ASP A 2 5.77 2.67 1.72
N CYS A 3 5.25 3.52 0.83
CA CYS A 3 4.82 3.07 -0.48
C CYS A 3 6.03 2.45 -1.21
N PRO A 4 5.96 1.20 -1.68
CA PRO A 4 7.09 0.52 -2.31
C PRO A 4 7.51 1.14 -3.65
N ARG A 5 6.71 2.05 -4.22
CA ARG A 5 7.02 2.75 -5.47
C ARG A 5 7.75 4.09 -5.26
N CYS A 6 7.29 4.89 -4.30
CA CYS A 6 7.78 6.27 -4.14
C CYS A 6 8.29 6.60 -2.73
N GLY A 7 8.21 5.66 -1.79
CA GLY A 7 8.60 5.88 -0.39
C GLY A 7 7.63 6.72 0.43
N SER A 8 6.55 7.27 -0.17
CA SER A 8 5.58 8.10 0.56
C SER A 8 4.92 7.32 1.69
N ILE A 9 4.77 7.98 2.83
CA ILE A 9 4.06 7.46 4.01
C ILE A 9 2.55 7.67 3.92
N ASN A 10 2.09 8.47 2.94
CA ASN A 10 0.68 8.77 2.75
C ASN A 10 0.01 7.65 1.95
N TYR A 11 -0.71 6.78 2.64
CA TYR A 11 -1.51 5.72 2.03
C TYR A 11 -2.87 5.56 2.72
N ARG A 12 -3.81 4.94 2.02
CA ARG A 12 -5.13 4.54 2.54
C ARG A 12 -5.38 3.06 2.30
N LYS A 13 -6.24 2.45 3.12
CA LYS A 13 -6.76 1.10 2.86
C LYS A 13 -7.64 1.15 1.61
N ALA A 14 -7.43 0.23 0.69
CA ALA A 14 -8.08 0.18 -0.62
C ALA A 14 -8.71 -1.22 -0.89
N GLY A 15 -9.41 -1.73 0.12
CA GLY A 15 -10.07 -3.04 0.11
C GLY A 15 -9.14 -4.22 0.37
N PHE A 16 -9.60 -5.41 0.02
CA PHE A 16 -8.85 -6.67 0.18
C PHE A 16 -8.72 -7.37 -1.18
N VAL A 17 -7.58 -8.04 -1.39
CA VAL A 17 -7.30 -8.91 -2.55
C VAL A 17 -6.71 -10.21 -2.02
N ASN A 18 -7.26 -11.35 -2.41
CA ASN A 18 -6.81 -12.68 -1.97
C ASN A 18 -6.65 -12.77 -0.44
N SER A 19 -7.64 -12.24 0.29
CA SER A 19 -7.64 -12.16 1.76
C SER A 19 -6.49 -11.35 2.37
N ARG A 20 -5.81 -10.52 1.58
CA ARG A 20 -4.77 -9.58 2.03
C ARG A 20 -5.28 -8.15 1.92
N GLN A 21 -4.93 -7.32 2.90
CA GLN A 21 -5.24 -5.89 2.85
C GLN A 21 -4.51 -5.26 1.67
N ARG A 22 -5.27 -4.59 0.80
CA ARG A 22 -4.76 -3.74 -0.27
C ARG A 22 -4.68 -2.31 0.25
N TYR A 23 -3.62 -1.62 -0.12
CA TYR A 23 -3.36 -0.23 0.19
C TYR A 23 -3.16 0.55 -1.10
N GLU A 24 -3.51 1.83 -1.08
CA GLU A 24 -3.28 2.78 -2.17
C GLU A 24 -2.47 3.95 -1.62
N CYS A 25 -1.35 4.27 -2.27
CA CYS A 25 -0.60 5.48 -1.97
C CYS A 25 -1.34 6.71 -2.48
N LYS A 26 -1.50 7.74 -1.64
CA LYS A 26 -2.15 9.00 -2.04
C LYS A 26 -1.27 9.89 -2.92
N GLU A 27 0.04 9.69 -2.91
CA GLU A 27 1.00 10.48 -3.69
C GLU A 27 1.10 10.01 -5.15
N CYS A 28 1.19 8.69 -5.36
CA CYS A 28 1.43 8.11 -6.69
C CYS A 28 0.30 7.19 -7.16
N HIS A 29 -0.78 7.06 -6.39
CA HIS A 29 -1.93 6.18 -6.67
C HIS A 29 -1.56 4.70 -6.90
N TYR A 30 -0.37 4.30 -6.44
CA TYR A 30 0.09 2.93 -6.56
C TYR A 30 -0.64 2.03 -5.56
N HIS A 31 -1.11 0.90 -6.04
CA HIS A 31 -1.81 -0.09 -5.24
C HIS A 31 -0.88 -1.25 -4.90
N TYR A 32 -0.80 -1.58 -3.62
CA TYR A 32 0.09 -2.63 -3.11
C TYR A 32 -0.55 -3.40 -1.96
N THR A 33 -0.15 -4.67 -1.80
CA THR A 33 -0.68 -5.59 -0.77
C THR A 33 0.39 -6.03 0.23
N VAL A 34 1.61 -5.51 0.08
CA VAL A 34 2.75 -5.92 0.91
C VAL A 34 2.58 -5.42 2.33
N ALA A 35 2.45 -6.36 3.26
CA ALA A 35 2.98 -6.17 4.60
C ALA A 35 4.49 -6.36 4.49
N LYS A 36 5.28 -5.28 4.57
CA LYS A 36 6.73 -5.41 4.78
C LYS A 36 6.90 -6.09 6.15
N LYS A 37 7.12 -7.41 6.18
CA LYS A 37 7.61 -8.10 7.38
C LYS A 37 9.09 -7.74 7.49
N SER A 38 9.48 -7.25 8.67
CA SER A 38 10.84 -6.84 9.03
C SER A 38 11.89 -7.86 8.65
#